data_AF-A0A7X5LPV4-F1
#
_entry.id   AF-A0A7X5LPV4-F1
#
_cell.length_a   1.000
_cell.length_b   1.000
_cell.length_c   1.000
_cell.angle_alpha   90.00
_cell.angle_beta   90.00
_cell.angle_gamma   90.00
#
_symmetry.space_group_name_H-M   'P 1'
#
loop_
_entity.id
_entity.type
_entity.pdbx_description
1 polymer ?
#
loop_
_entity_poly.entity_id
_entity_poly.type
_entity_poly.pdbx_seq_one_letter_code
_entity_poly.pdbx_strand_id
1 'polypeptide(L)'
;MKNTIKYLLLTGCFMLPTIASAGLVTNTFDSPDLSAWQTDRCAPDNVAVTGGELVLTIDAQSSCLTQIGFYHTQGIKLDIGEANFLSVDMYVDSAWTDQARFAGIWGVLYDSNDTISNYPILEFQLPDLTSAANGGFDVWDSVHGGWLDLLATVFNLDGWNTLSMSLMDGFVTYTVNGNVLARVADTDSAYIGEVILNAKNEEAGYTVRYDNLTYNTIPVSEPAMYMVLPLILAGLAARRKLTLQ
;
A
#
# COMPACT_ATOMS: atom_id res chain seq x y z
N MET A 1 66.02 -36.25 -3.64
CA MET A 1 65.05 -35.44 -2.86
C MET A 1 64.17 -34.67 -3.83
N LYS A 2 62.90 -35.07 -3.99
CA LYS A 2 61.92 -34.42 -4.87
C LYS A 2 60.89 -33.71 -4.00
N ASN A 3 60.99 -32.38 -3.88
CA ASN A 3 59.98 -31.57 -3.22
C ASN A 3 58.92 -31.17 -4.24
N THR A 4 57.69 -31.67 -4.04
CA THR A 4 56.53 -31.33 -4.88
C THR A 4 55.65 -30.38 -4.07
N ILE A 5 55.69 -29.09 -4.38
CA ILE A 5 54.77 -28.09 -3.81
C ILE A 5 53.44 -28.22 -4.55
N LYS A 6 52.39 -28.68 -3.84
CA LYS A 6 51.00 -28.64 -4.33
C LYS A 6 50.42 -27.28 -3.96
N TYR A 7 50.21 -26.42 -4.96
CA TYR A 7 49.41 -25.20 -4.76
C TYR A 7 47.93 -25.58 -4.68
N LEU A 8 47.31 -25.22 -3.56
CA LEU A 8 45.89 -25.34 -3.30
C LEU A 8 45.17 -24.30 -4.17
N LEU A 9 44.41 -24.74 -5.18
CA LEU A 9 43.50 -23.86 -5.92
C LEU A 9 42.36 -23.47 -4.97
N LEU A 10 42.37 -22.23 -4.47
CA LEU A 10 41.25 -21.66 -3.74
C LEU A 10 40.24 -21.15 -4.77
N THR A 11 39.26 -21.97 -5.13
CA THR A 11 38.15 -21.55 -6.00
C THR A 11 37.24 -20.63 -5.20
N GLY A 12 37.42 -19.31 -5.35
CA GLY A 12 36.51 -18.31 -4.84
C GLY A 12 35.17 -18.43 -5.56
N CYS A 13 34.14 -18.91 -4.85
CA CYS A 13 32.78 -18.88 -5.33
C CYS A 13 32.30 -17.42 -5.27
N PHE A 14 32.36 -16.71 -6.41
CA PHE A 14 31.72 -15.41 -6.55
C PHE A 14 30.21 -15.63 -6.53
N MET A 15 29.59 -15.41 -5.38
CA MET A 15 28.14 -15.34 -5.26
C MET A 15 27.70 -14.02 -5.90
N LEU A 16 27.10 -14.10 -7.08
CA LEU A 16 26.40 -12.97 -7.67
C LEU A 16 25.14 -12.72 -6.82
N PRO A 17 24.92 -11.50 -6.31
CA PRO A 17 23.65 -11.18 -5.68
C PRO A 17 22.55 -11.32 -6.75
N THR A 18 21.55 -12.17 -6.49
CA THR A 18 20.33 -12.19 -7.27
C THR A 18 19.58 -10.89 -6.99
N ILE A 19 19.66 -9.94 -7.91
CA ILE A 19 18.81 -8.75 -7.88
C ILE A 19 17.41 -9.22 -8.28
N ALA A 20 16.53 -9.39 -7.30
CA ALA A 20 15.12 -9.60 -7.58
C ALA A 20 14.53 -8.25 -8.03
N SER A 21 13.93 -8.23 -9.23
CA SER A 21 13.18 -7.08 -9.73
C SER A 21 11.86 -7.01 -8.99
N ALA A 22 11.49 -5.84 -8.48
CA ALA A 22 10.15 -5.61 -7.95
C ALA A 22 9.12 -5.87 -9.06
N GLY A 23 8.19 -6.80 -8.82
CA GLY A 23 7.05 -7.04 -9.70
C GLY A 23 5.88 -6.15 -9.30
N LEU A 24 5.09 -5.70 -10.27
CA LEU A 24 3.80 -5.07 -10.01
C LEU A 24 2.71 -6.14 -9.96
N VAL A 25 1.82 -6.01 -8.99
CA VAL A 25 0.58 -6.78 -8.88
C VAL A 25 -0.56 -5.79 -9.09
N THR A 26 -1.51 -6.14 -9.98
CA THR A 26 -2.69 -5.31 -10.26
C THR A 26 -3.95 -6.15 -10.11
N ASN A 27 -4.88 -5.66 -9.28
CA ASN A 27 -6.24 -6.13 -9.16
C ASN A 27 -7.14 -5.27 -10.07
N THR A 28 -7.54 -5.79 -11.23
CA THR A 28 -8.40 -5.10 -12.22
C THR A 28 -9.89 -5.25 -11.96
N PHE A 29 -10.27 -5.97 -10.90
CA PHE A 29 -11.67 -6.26 -10.54
C PHE A 29 -12.58 -6.81 -11.67
N ASP A 30 -12.04 -7.34 -12.77
CA ASP A 30 -12.81 -7.99 -13.85
C ASP A 30 -13.37 -9.37 -13.45
N SER A 31 -12.68 -10.06 -12.54
CA SER A 31 -13.09 -11.34 -11.95
C SER A 31 -12.46 -11.51 -10.57
N PRO A 32 -12.72 -10.59 -9.62
CA PRO A 32 -11.96 -10.51 -8.40
C PRO A 32 -12.42 -11.56 -7.41
N ASP A 33 -11.44 -12.20 -6.78
CA ASP A 33 -11.67 -12.91 -5.54
C ASP A 33 -11.56 -11.91 -4.38
N LEU A 34 -12.70 -11.58 -3.77
CA LEU A 34 -12.73 -10.69 -2.61
C LEU A 34 -12.47 -11.43 -1.28
N SER A 35 -12.15 -12.73 -1.29
CA SER A 35 -11.99 -13.53 -0.06
C SER A 35 -10.84 -13.09 0.84
N ALA A 36 -9.80 -12.47 0.26
CA ALA A 36 -8.67 -11.91 1.00
C ALA A 36 -8.96 -10.53 1.61
N TRP A 37 -10.04 -9.87 1.17
CA TRP A 37 -10.42 -8.55 1.66
C TRP A 37 -11.16 -8.64 2.98
N GLN A 38 -10.85 -7.72 3.88
CA GLN A 38 -11.44 -7.65 5.21
C GLN A 38 -12.10 -6.29 5.43
N THR A 39 -13.11 -6.24 6.29
CA THR A 39 -13.64 -4.95 6.76
C THR A 39 -12.54 -4.14 7.44
N ASP A 40 -12.41 -2.87 7.08
CA ASP A 40 -11.59 -1.92 7.82
C ASP A 40 -12.45 -1.10 8.78
N ARG A 41 -12.32 -1.37 10.10
CA ARG A 41 -13.00 -0.72 11.25
C ARG A 41 -14.53 -0.75 11.21
N CYS A 42 -15.12 -0.19 10.15
CA CYS A 42 -16.54 -0.23 9.88
C CYS A 42 -16.82 -0.63 8.43
N ALA A 43 -17.75 -1.57 8.25
CA ALA A 43 -18.10 -2.06 6.91
C ALA A 43 -18.91 -1.01 6.15
N PRO A 44 -18.69 -0.87 4.83
CA PRO A 44 -19.68 -0.27 3.93
C PRO A 44 -21.01 -1.01 4.02
N ASP A 45 -22.11 -0.35 3.63
CA ASP A 45 -23.43 -0.99 3.54
C ASP A 45 -23.41 -2.18 2.57
N ASN A 46 -22.70 -2.01 1.45
CA ASN A 46 -22.47 -3.07 0.49
C ASN A 46 -21.08 -2.96 -0.15
N VAL A 47 -20.48 -4.11 -0.43
CA VAL A 47 -19.24 -4.25 -1.19
C VAL A 47 -19.49 -5.26 -2.30
N ALA A 48 -19.40 -4.82 -3.55
CA ALA A 48 -19.67 -5.67 -4.70
C ALA A 48 -18.77 -5.31 -5.86
N VAL A 49 -18.63 -6.25 -6.79
CA VAL A 49 -17.96 -5.99 -8.07
C VAL A 49 -19.00 -5.96 -9.16
N THR A 50 -19.09 -4.83 -9.85
CA THR A 50 -20.11 -4.57 -10.87
C THR A 50 -19.43 -3.99 -12.10
N GLY A 51 -19.63 -4.64 -13.26
CA GLY A 51 -19.07 -4.14 -14.52
C GLY A 51 -17.54 -4.14 -14.60
N GLY A 52 -16.86 -4.96 -13.79
CA GLY A 52 -15.40 -5.00 -13.69
C GLY A 52 -14.81 -4.05 -12.65
N GLU A 53 -15.64 -3.40 -11.84
CA GLU A 53 -15.20 -2.37 -10.89
C GLU A 53 -15.58 -2.77 -9.47
N LEU A 54 -14.74 -2.46 -8.49
CA LEU A 54 -15.11 -2.57 -7.09
C LEU A 54 -15.99 -1.37 -6.72
N VAL A 55 -17.18 -1.66 -6.17
CA VAL A 55 -18.15 -0.67 -5.74
C VAL A 55 -18.38 -0.79 -4.24
N LEU A 56 -18.15 0.32 -3.52
CA LEU A 56 -18.53 0.48 -2.12
C LEU A 56 -19.79 1.33 -2.06
N THR A 57 -20.84 0.84 -1.38
CA THR A 57 -22.05 1.61 -1.10
C THR A 57 -22.03 2.08 0.35
N ILE A 58 -22.27 3.37 0.55
CA ILE A 58 -22.33 4.01 1.86
C ILE A 58 -23.78 4.41 2.11
N ASP A 59 -24.33 3.94 3.23
CA ASP A 59 -25.67 4.30 3.67
C ASP A 59 -25.63 5.56 4.55
N ALA A 60 -26.50 6.51 4.27
CA ALA A 60 -26.68 7.74 5.02
C ALA A 60 -27.09 7.51 6.48
N GLN A 61 -27.55 6.31 6.84
CA GLN A 61 -28.01 5.92 8.18
C GLN A 61 -27.18 4.78 8.78
N SER A 62 -25.95 4.60 8.29
CA SER A 62 -25.06 3.54 8.75
C SER A 62 -24.84 3.58 10.27
N SER A 63 -24.75 2.40 10.88
CA SER A 63 -24.39 2.25 12.30
C SER A 63 -23.01 2.83 12.65
N CYS A 64 -22.15 3.01 11.63
CA CYS A 64 -20.84 3.64 11.74
C CYS A 64 -20.89 5.12 12.10
N LEU A 65 -22.03 5.81 11.92
CA LEU A 65 -22.21 7.24 12.22
C LEU A 65 -22.01 7.59 13.71
N THR A 66 -22.09 6.58 14.58
CA THR A 66 -21.83 6.76 16.03
C THR A 66 -20.35 6.94 16.36
N GLN A 67 -19.46 6.72 15.39
CA GLN A 67 -18.01 6.88 15.54
C GLN A 67 -17.57 8.32 15.24
N ILE A 68 -16.39 8.72 15.74
CA ILE A 68 -15.83 10.05 15.49
C ILE A 68 -14.47 9.97 14.79
N GLY A 69 -14.16 10.99 13.98
CA GLY A 69 -12.85 11.19 13.36
C GLY A 69 -12.44 10.02 12.45
N PHE A 70 -11.27 9.44 12.74
CA PHE A 70 -10.67 8.32 12.01
C PHE A 70 -11.66 7.14 11.85
N TYR A 71 -12.30 6.70 12.93
CA TYR A 71 -13.18 5.53 12.98
C TYR A 71 -14.54 5.73 12.29
N HIS A 72 -14.82 6.95 11.84
CA HIS A 72 -16.04 7.29 11.10
C HIS A 72 -15.87 7.08 9.59
N THR A 73 -14.86 6.30 9.19
CA THR A 73 -14.58 5.94 7.79
C THR A 73 -14.98 4.48 7.58
N GLN A 74 -15.63 4.18 6.46
CA GLN A 74 -16.06 2.84 6.10
C GLN A 74 -15.18 2.32 4.97
N GLY A 75 -14.85 1.03 5.00
CA GLY A 75 -14.01 0.50 3.93
C GLY A 75 -13.69 -0.97 4.03
N ILE A 76 -12.87 -1.38 3.08
CA ILE A 76 -12.25 -2.70 3.05
C ILE A 76 -10.74 -2.55 2.94
N LYS A 77 -10.02 -3.52 3.51
CA LYS A 77 -8.57 -3.59 3.46
C LYS A 77 -8.07 -4.89 2.88
N LEU A 78 -6.89 -4.83 2.29
CA LEU A 78 -6.16 -5.95 1.74
C LEU A 78 -4.72 -5.92 2.28
N ASP A 79 -4.25 -7.05 2.79
CA ASP A 79 -2.83 -7.29 3.06
C ASP A 79 -2.11 -7.49 1.72
N ILE A 80 -1.11 -6.64 1.46
CA ILE A 80 -0.35 -6.63 0.21
C ILE A 80 1.10 -7.11 0.38
N GLY A 81 1.46 -7.58 1.58
CA GLY A 81 2.83 -7.87 1.96
C GLY A 81 3.67 -6.61 2.01
N GLU A 82 4.97 -6.71 1.70
CA GLU A 82 5.85 -5.54 1.71
C GLU A 82 5.84 -4.81 0.35
N ALA A 83 5.32 -3.58 0.33
CA ALA A 83 5.34 -2.69 -0.82
C ALA A 83 5.99 -1.34 -0.46
N ASN A 84 6.43 -0.57 -1.47
CA ASN A 84 6.74 0.86 -1.29
C ASN A 84 6.02 1.74 -2.31
N PHE A 85 5.16 1.16 -3.12
CA PHE A 85 4.29 1.85 -4.06
C PHE A 85 2.90 1.21 -4.01
N LEU A 86 1.88 2.06 -3.98
CA LEU A 86 0.48 1.67 -4.15
C LEU A 86 -0.22 2.70 -5.04
N SER A 87 -1.17 2.26 -5.86
CA SER A 87 -2.07 3.11 -6.64
C SER A 87 -3.43 2.47 -6.86
N VAL A 88 -4.46 3.28 -7.09
CA VAL A 88 -5.78 2.81 -7.51
C VAL A 88 -6.40 3.84 -8.44
N ASP A 89 -7.21 3.38 -9.38
CA ASP A 89 -8.11 4.27 -10.10
C ASP A 89 -9.39 4.46 -9.30
N MET A 90 -9.77 5.71 -9.04
CA MET A 90 -11.01 6.06 -8.38
C MET A 90 -11.84 6.96 -9.30
N TYR A 91 -13.12 6.64 -9.44
CA TYR A 91 -14.05 7.48 -10.17
C TYR A 91 -14.52 8.63 -9.28
N VAL A 92 -14.39 9.88 -9.75
CA VAL A 92 -14.89 11.06 -9.05
C VAL A 92 -16.20 11.50 -9.70
N ASP A 93 -17.30 11.44 -8.95
CA ASP A 93 -18.65 11.71 -9.43
C ASP A 93 -19.04 13.18 -9.19
N SER A 94 -19.59 13.86 -10.20
CA SER A 94 -20.09 15.23 -10.05
C SER A 94 -21.30 15.35 -9.13
N ALA A 95 -22.00 14.24 -8.84
CA ALA A 95 -23.10 14.19 -7.89
C ALA A 95 -22.64 14.27 -6.42
N TRP A 96 -21.35 14.08 -6.15
CA TRP A 96 -20.77 14.31 -4.83
C TRP A 96 -20.78 15.82 -4.56
N THR A 97 -21.70 16.29 -3.71
CA THR A 97 -21.83 17.72 -3.40
C THR A 97 -22.16 18.03 -1.94
N ASP A 98 -22.48 17.01 -1.15
CA ASP A 98 -23.11 17.15 0.15
C ASP A 98 -22.20 16.86 1.34
N GLN A 99 -20.94 16.49 1.09
CA GLN A 99 -19.96 16.11 2.12
C GLN A 99 -18.63 16.81 1.88
N ALA A 100 -17.91 17.09 2.97
CA ALA A 100 -16.60 17.72 2.87
C ALA A 100 -15.55 16.74 2.36
N ARG A 101 -15.69 15.45 2.69
CA ARG A 101 -14.80 14.38 2.24
C ARG A 101 -15.59 13.17 1.78
N PHE A 102 -15.12 12.56 0.70
CA PHE A 102 -15.77 11.40 0.11
C PHE A 102 -14.90 10.18 0.29
N ALA A 103 -13.93 9.97 -0.60
CA ALA A 103 -13.32 8.66 -0.73
C ALA A 103 -11.89 8.77 -1.20
N GLY A 104 -11.15 7.69 -1.03
CA GLY A 104 -9.77 7.63 -1.48
C GLY A 104 -9.07 6.35 -1.10
N ILE A 105 -7.77 6.46 -0.96
CA ILE A 105 -6.91 5.33 -0.68
C ILE A 105 -6.02 5.63 0.52
N TRP A 106 -5.91 4.66 1.42
CA TRP A 106 -4.98 4.73 2.55
C TRP A 106 -3.97 3.61 2.44
N GLY A 107 -2.74 3.90 2.85
CA GLY A 107 -1.77 2.87 3.17
C GLY A 107 -1.74 2.60 4.67
N VAL A 108 -1.30 1.42 5.06
CA VAL A 108 -0.86 1.13 6.43
C VAL A 108 0.64 0.90 6.38
N LEU A 109 1.40 1.83 6.95
CA LEU A 109 2.85 1.74 6.99
C LEU A 109 3.30 0.99 8.24
N TYR A 110 4.39 0.25 8.08
CA TYR A 110 5.03 -0.52 9.14
C TYR A 110 6.49 -0.12 9.28
N ASP A 111 6.98 -0.10 10.51
CA ASP A 111 8.40 0.06 10.82
C ASP A 111 9.19 -1.25 10.59
N SER A 112 10.49 -1.24 10.88
CA SER A 112 11.34 -2.43 10.73
C SER A 112 11.07 -3.55 11.75
N ASN A 113 10.14 -3.35 12.68
CA ASN A 113 9.72 -4.33 13.70
C ASN A 113 8.30 -4.85 13.41
N ASP A 114 7.80 -4.68 12.19
CA ASP A 114 6.45 -5.05 11.76
C ASP A 114 5.36 -4.41 12.64
N THR A 115 5.62 -3.21 13.16
CA THR A 115 4.66 -2.41 13.93
C THR A 115 4.11 -1.28 13.07
N ILE A 116 2.80 -1.06 13.11
CA ILE A 116 2.16 0.05 12.38
C ILE A 116 2.78 1.37 12.84
N SER A 117 3.42 2.07 11.92
CA SER A 117 4.11 3.35 12.14
C SER A 117 3.24 4.54 11.75
N ASN A 118 2.45 4.42 10.68
CA ASN A 118 1.70 5.54 10.12
C ASN A 118 0.55 5.09 9.20
N TYR A 119 -0.40 5.99 8.95
CA TYR A 119 -1.49 5.84 7.99
C TYR A 119 -1.44 6.99 6.98
N PRO A 120 -0.71 6.86 5.86
CA PRO A 120 -0.78 7.82 4.77
C PRO A 120 -2.16 7.75 4.12
N ILE A 121 -2.76 8.92 3.89
CA ILE A 121 -4.14 9.03 3.40
C ILE A 121 -4.17 10.05 2.27
N LEU A 122 -4.85 9.68 1.18
CA LEU A 122 -5.17 10.55 0.06
C LEU A 122 -6.66 10.39 -0.28
N GLU A 123 -7.45 11.44 -0.10
CA GLU A 123 -8.90 11.41 -0.33
C GLU A 123 -9.38 12.59 -1.14
N PHE A 124 -10.41 12.37 -1.95
CA PHE A 124 -11.12 13.45 -2.61
C PHE A 124 -12.01 14.20 -1.62
N GLN A 125 -11.95 15.53 -1.71
CA GLN A 125 -12.65 16.43 -0.79
C GLN A 125 -13.28 17.61 -1.52
N LEU A 126 -14.36 18.15 -0.94
CA LEU A 126 -15.05 19.36 -1.37
C LEU A 126 -15.03 20.36 -0.22
N PRO A 127 -14.06 21.29 -0.19
CA PRO A 127 -14.04 22.31 0.85
C PRO A 127 -15.18 23.33 0.67
N ASP A 128 -15.77 23.40 -0.52
CA ASP A 128 -17.02 24.11 -0.79
C ASP A 128 -18.05 23.16 -1.39
N LEU A 129 -19.14 22.91 -0.64
CA LEU A 129 -20.26 22.01 -0.97
C LEU A 129 -21.15 22.53 -2.11
N THR A 130 -20.72 23.55 -2.85
CA THR A 130 -21.49 24.13 -3.94
C THR A 130 -21.26 23.44 -5.28
N SER A 131 -20.10 22.81 -5.48
CA SER A 131 -19.77 22.14 -6.75
C SER A 131 -18.57 21.22 -6.60
N ALA A 132 -18.68 20.00 -7.13
CA ALA A 132 -17.57 19.07 -7.22
C ALA A 132 -16.38 19.60 -8.05
N ALA A 133 -16.63 20.56 -8.95
CA ALA A 133 -15.58 21.21 -9.73
C ALA A 133 -14.66 22.11 -8.89
N ASN A 134 -15.08 22.48 -7.67
CA ASN A 134 -14.25 23.20 -6.70
C ASN A 134 -13.49 22.24 -5.77
N GLY A 135 -13.57 20.94 -6.03
CA GLY A 135 -12.94 19.90 -5.24
C GLY A 135 -11.41 19.89 -5.33
N GLY A 136 -10.84 19.04 -4.50
CA GLY A 136 -9.42 18.78 -4.44
C GLY A 136 -9.16 17.46 -3.75
N PHE A 137 -7.95 17.32 -3.22
CA PHE A 137 -7.59 16.18 -2.40
C PHE A 137 -7.04 16.61 -1.06
N ASP A 138 -7.39 15.85 -0.04
CA ASP A 138 -6.81 15.93 1.28
C ASP A 138 -5.73 14.89 1.44
N VAL A 139 -4.62 15.32 2.05
CA VAL A 139 -3.52 14.46 2.43
C VAL A 139 -3.35 14.51 3.95
N TRP A 140 -3.19 13.35 4.57
CA TRP A 140 -2.83 13.30 5.99
C TRP A 140 -1.33 13.63 6.18
N ASP A 141 -1.05 14.71 6.90
CA ASP A 141 0.27 15.08 7.36
C ASP A 141 0.51 14.51 8.76
N SER A 142 1.19 13.35 8.79
CA SER A 142 1.56 12.67 10.02
C SER A 142 2.59 13.42 10.85
N VAL A 143 3.38 14.32 10.26
CA VAL A 143 4.41 15.10 10.97
C VAL A 143 3.74 16.14 11.87
N HIS A 144 2.71 16.80 11.36
CA HIS A 144 1.98 17.84 12.10
C HIS A 144 0.65 17.37 12.69
N GLY A 145 0.21 16.15 12.37
CA GLY A 145 -1.02 15.54 12.89
C GLY A 145 -2.28 16.22 12.37
N GLY A 146 -2.36 16.49 11.07
CA GLY A 146 -3.48 17.22 10.47
C GLY A 146 -3.67 16.97 8.98
N TRP A 147 -4.77 17.49 8.45
CA TRP A 147 -5.09 17.44 7.02
C TRP A 147 -4.42 18.60 6.28
N LEU A 148 -3.89 18.31 5.11
CA LEU A 148 -3.45 19.30 4.13
C LEU A 148 -4.50 19.37 3.02
N ASP A 149 -5.23 20.48 3.00
CA ASP A 149 -6.31 20.72 2.05
C ASP A 149 -5.74 21.22 0.72
N LEU A 150 -5.64 20.33 -0.27
CA LEU A 150 -5.03 20.64 -1.56
C LEU A 150 -6.11 20.77 -2.63
N LEU A 151 -6.63 21.99 -2.77
CA LEU A 151 -7.42 22.39 -3.92
C LEU A 151 -6.61 22.20 -5.19
N ALA A 152 -7.06 21.31 -6.07
CA ALA A 152 -6.28 20.91 -7.24
C ALA A 152 -7.20 20.66 -8.42
N THR A 153 -6.90 21.28 -9.57
CA THR A 153 -7.59 21.00 -10.85
C THR A 153 -7.02 19.80 -11.59
N VAL A 154 -6.21 18.97 -10.92
CA VAL A 154 -5.46 17.87 -11.53
C VAL A 154 -6.28 16.58 -11.64
N PHE A 155 -7.58 16.63 -11.38
CA PHE A 155 -8.49 15.50 -11.49
C PHE A 155 -9.53 15.70 -12.60
N ASN A 156 -10.05 14.57 -13.06
CA ASN A 156 -11.14 14.47 -14.00
C ASN A 156 -12.42 14.28 -13.20
N LEU A 157 -13.36 15.22 -13.34
CA LEU A 157 -14.72 15.04 -12.85
C LEU A 157 -15.50 14.12 -13.79
N ASP A 158 -16.43 13.33 -13.26
CA ASP A 158 -17.14 12.26 -13.99
C ASP A 158 -16.17 11.35 -14.75
N GLY A 159 -15.08 11.00 -14.08
CA GLY A 159 -13.99 10.28 -14.70
C GLY A 159 -13.10 9.58 -13.70
N TRP A 160 -12.29 8.67 -14.24
CA TRP A 160 -11.28 7.94 -13.51
C TRP A 160 -10.06 8.82 -13.23
N ASN A 161 -9.53 8.65 -12.01
CA ASN A 161 -8.34 9.32 -11.53
C ASN A 161 -7.42 8.31 -10.89
N THR A 162 -6.15 8.29 -11.27
CA THR A 162 -5.16 7.42 -10.64
C THR A 162 -4.61 8.12 -9.40
N LEU A 163 -4.99 7.63 -8.23
CA LEU A 163 -4.46 8.04 -6.93
C LEU A 163 -3.26 7.14 -6.61
N SER A 164 -2.17 7.69 -6.11
CA SER A 164 -1.00 6.87 -5.75
C SER A 164 -0.20 7.43 -4.58
N MET A 165 0.50 6.52 -3.91
CA MET A 165 1.47 6.79 -2.87
C MET A 165 2.76 6.03 -3.13
N SER A 166 3.89 6.66 -2.86
CA SER A 166 5.18 5.99 -2.81
C SER A 166 5.96 6.35 -1.54
N LEU A 167 6.46 5.34 -0.84
CA LEU A 167 7.36 5.48 0.30
C LEU A 167 8.81 5.38 -0.19
N MET A 168 9.50 6.51 -0.29
CA MET A 168 10.89 6.53 -0.78
C MET A 168 11.64 7.73 -0.20
N ASP A 169 12.93 7.53 0.08
CA ASP A 169 13.86 8.57 0.56
C ASP A 169 13.40 9.28 1.85
N GLY A 170 12.68 8.57 2.73
CA GLY A 170 12.14 9.14 3.97
C GLY A 170 10.91 10.03 3.77
N PHE A 171 10.16 9.83 2.69
CA PHE A 171 8.92 10.54 2.40
C PHE A 171 7.84 9.60 1.89
N VAL A 172 6.59 9.90 2.24
CA VAL A 172 5.43 9.49 1.47
C VAL A 172 5.13 10.57 0.44
N THR A 173 5.19 10.20 -0.84
CA THR A 173 4.84 11.09 -1.96
C THR A 173 3.47 10.70 -2.50
N TYR A 174 2.57 11.69 -2.58
CA TYR A 174 1.20 11.52 -3.03
C TYR A 174 1.05 12.11 -4.43
N THR A 175 0.45 11.35 -5.35
CA THR A 175 0.18 11.86 -6.71
C THR A 175 -1.23 11.53 -7.18
N VAL A 176 -1.79 12.43 -8.00
CA VAL A 176 -3.06 12.23 -8.71
C VAL A 176 -2.83 12.44 -10.19
N ASN A 177 -3.19 11.45 -11.00
CA ASN A 177 -2.96 11.44 -12.45
C ASN A 177 -1.49 11.72 -12.82
N GLY A 178 -0.56 11.22 -11.99
CA GLY A 178 0.88 11.42 -12.14
C GLY A 178 1.41 12.80 -11.70
N ASN A 179 0.54 13.72 -11.26
CA ASN A 179 0.95 15.02 -10.71
C ASN A 179 1.20 14.90 -9.21
N VAL A 180 2.40 15.27 -8.75
CA VAL A 180 2.72 15.30 -7.32
C VAL A 180 1.88 16.36 -6.62
N LEU A 181 1.11 15.93 -5.62
CA LEU A 181 0.30 16.81 -4.77
C LEU A 181 1.07 17.23 -3.51
N ALA A 182 1.65 16.25 -2.82
CA ALA A 182 2.36 16.47 -1.57
C ALA A 182 3.49 15.47 -1.36
N ARG A 183 4.43 15.86 -0.49
CA ARG A 183 5.44 14.99 0.08
C ARG A 183 5.44 15.22 1.59
N VAL A 184 5.13 14.19 2.35
CA VAL A 184 5.11 14.21 3.82
C VAL A 184 6.31 13.41 4.31
N ALA A 185 7.07 13.96 5.26
CA ALA A 185 8.24 13.26 5.79
C ALA A 185 7.82 12.04 6.61
N ASP A 186 8.50 10.93 6.40
CA ASP A 186 8.29 9.67 7.11
C ASP A 186 9.63 8.91 7.16
N THR A 187 10.34 9.03 8.27
CA THR A 187 11.65 8.38 8.47
C THR A 187 11.57 7.07 9.22
N ASP A 188 10.38 6.74 9.73
CA ASP A 188 10.20 5.65 10.69
C ASP A 188 9.60 4.42 10.01
N SER A 189 8.92 4.59 8.87
CA SER A 189 8.33 3.51 8.10
C SER A 189 9.33 2.84 7.17
N ALA A 190 9.25 1.51 7.10
CA ALA A 190 10.03 0.66 6.23
C ALA A 190 9.27 0.24 4.95
N TYR A 191 7.97 -0.05 5.07
CA TYR A 191 7.13 -0.52 3.95
C TYR A 191 5.63 -0.20 4.15
N ILE A 192 4.86 -0.34 3.08
CA ILE A 192 3.39 -0.34 3.05
C ILE A 192 2.96 -1.80 3.14
N GLY A 193 2.24 -2.16 4.21
CA GLY A 193 1.83 -3.54 4.50
C GLY A 193 0.40 -3.86 4.06
N GLU A 194 -0.49 -2.88 4.17
CA GLU A 194 -1.89 -3.00 3.82
C GLU A 194 -2.34 -1.79 3.00
N VAL A 195 -3.38 -1.99 2.20
CA VAL A 195 -4.10 -0.93 1.50
C VAL A 195 -5.56 -0.93 1.93
N ILE A 196 -6.12 0.26 2.13
CA ILE A 196 -7.52 0.46 2.51
C ILE A 196 -8.20 1.28 1.42
N LEU A 197 -9.25 0.71 0.84
CA LEU A 197 -10.17 1.41 -0.05
C LEU A 197 -11.38 1.82 0.79
N ASN A 198 -11.60 3.12 0.88
CA ASN A 198 -12.46 3.68 1.92
C ASN A 198 -13.41 4.75 1.37
N ALA A 199 -14.37 5.09 2.20
CA ALA A 199 -15.33 6.15 1.98
C ALA A 199 -15.76 6.71 3.33
N LYS A 200 -15.75 8.03 3.42
CA LYS A 200 -16.16 8.80 4.58
C LYS A 200 -17.67 8.96 4.56
N ASN A 201 -18.34 8.59 5.64
CA ASN A 201 -19.75 8.89 5.77
C ASN A 201 -19.89 10.20 6.54
N GLU A 202 -20.55 11.20 5.97
CA GLU A 202 -20.96 12.42 6.70
C GLU A 202 -22.49 12.58 6.65
N GLU A 203 -23.20 11.49 6.96
CA GLU A 203 -24.68 11.41 6.99
C GLU A 203 -25.34 11.48 5.61
N ALA A 204 -24.57 11.20 4.55
CA ALA A 204 -25.05 11.15 3.18
C ALA A 204 -24.69 9.82 2.51
N GLY A 205 -25.63 9.32 1.69
CA GLY A 205 -25.53 8.03 1.05
C GLY A 205 -25.03 8.17 -0.37
N TYR A 206 -24.01 7.42 -0.74
CA TYR A 206 -23.38 7.49 -2.05
C TYR A 206 -22.61 6.20 -2.37
N THR A 207 -22.17 6.08 -3.61
CA THR A 207 -21.33 4.96 -4.05
C THR A 207 -19.95 5.45 -4.45
N VAL A 208 -18.95 4.64 -4.17
CA VAL A 208 -17.58 4.86 -4.61
C VAL A 208 -17.17 3.71 -5.50
N ARG A 209 -16.48 4.02 -6.61
CA ARG A 209 -16.02 3.05 -7.59
C ARG A 209 -14.51 3.08 -7.68
N TYR A 210 -13.91 1.90 -7.61
CA TYR A 210 -12.48 1.67 -7.70
C TYR A 210 -12.15 0.67 -8.80
N ASP A 211 -11.00 0.85 -9.43
CA ASP A 211 -10.42 -0.09 -10.37
C ASP A 211 -8.87 -0.10 -10.30
N ASN A 212 -8.24 -1.11 -10.91
CA ASN A 212 -6.79 -1.20 -11.14
C ASN A 212 -5.92 -0.95 -9.90
N LEU A 213 -6.32 -1.46 -8.73
CA LEU A 213 -5.48 -1.40 -7.53
C LEU A 213 -4.14 -2.09 -7.83
N THR A 214 -3.07 -1.31 -7.84
CA THR A 214 -1.73 -1.74 -8.21
C THR A 214 -0.77 -1.46 -7.08
N TYR A 215 0.10 -2.41 -6.77
CA TYR A 215 1.17 -2.25 -5.80
C TYR A 215 2.39 -3.02 -6.28
N ASN A 216 3.56 -2.63 -5.82
CA ASN A 216 4.76 -3.41 -6.05
C ASN A 216 4.97 -4.42 -4.94
N THR A 217 5.77 -5.44 -5.24
CA THR A 217 6.26 -6.39 -4.23
C THR A 217 7.74 -6.13 -4.02
N ILE A 218 8.12 -5.86 -2.78
CA ILE A 218 9.52 -5.84 -2.37
C ILE A 218 9.90 -7.30 -2.10
N PRO A 219 10.89 -7.85 -2.80
CA PRO A 219 11.36 -9.19 -2.52
C PRO A 219 11.93 -9.21 -1.10
N VAL A 220 11.24 -9.88 -0.18
CA VAL A 220 11.77 -10.18 1.14
C VAL A 220 13.04 -11.00 0.91
N SER A 221 14.19 -10.44 1.26
CA SER A 221 15.44 -11.16 1.15
C SER A 221 15.37 -12.33 2.12
N GLU A 222 15.11 -13.54 1.61
CA GLU A 222 15.16 -14.74 2.46
C GLU A 222 16.49 -14.70 3.21
N PRO A 223 16.49 -14.83 4.56
CA PRO A 223 17.71 -14.70 5.32
C PRO A 223 18.73 -15.68 4.76
N ALA A 224 19.96 -15.20 4.54
CA ALA A 224 21.08 -15.98 4.01
C ALA A 224 21.38 -17.28 4.80
N MET A 225 20.64 -17.57 5.88
CA MET A 225 20.59 -18.84 6.59
C MET A 225 20.43 -20.05 5.67
N TYR A 226 19.64 -19.99 4.59
CA TYR A 226 19.54 -21.12 3.66
C TYR A 226 20.86 -21.40 2.90
N MET A 227 21.73 -20.40 2.72
CA MET A 227 23.07 -20.58 2.17
C MET A 227 24.10 -21.03 3.21
N VAL A 228 23.90 -20.69 4.48
CA VAL A 228 24.77 -21.11 5.58
C VAL A 228 24.52 -22.56 6.01
N LEU A 229 23.27 -23.05 5.89
CA LEU A 229 22.89 -24.41 6.24
C LEU A 229 23.72 -25.51 5.51
N PRO A 230 23.90 -25.47 4.17
CA PRO A 230 24.74 -26.45 3.47
C PRO A 230 26.23 -26.33 3.84
N LEU A 231 26.73 -25.13 4.16
CA LEU A 231 28.11 -24.93 4.63
C LEU A 231 28.34 -25.50 6.03
N ILE A 232 27.37 -25.35 6.95
CA ILE A 232 27.39 -25.96 8.28
C ILE A 232 27.36 -27.49 8.17
N LEU A 233 26.48 -28.03 7.33
CA LEU A 233 26.36 -29.48 7.09
C LEU A 233 27.65 -30.06 6.48
N ALA A 234 28.27 -29.36 5.52
CA ALA A 234 29.56 -29.75 4.96
C ALA A 234 30.70 -29.71 6.00
N GLY A 235 30.72 -28.69 6.87
CA GLY A 235 31.69 -28.58 7.96
C GLY A 235 31.54 -29.70 9.02
N LEU A 236 30.31 -30.09 9.35
CA LEU A 236 30.01 -31.19 10.27
C LEU A 236 30.41 -32.55 9.67
N ALA A 237 30.16 -32.76 8.38
CA ALA A 237 30.59 -33.97 7.66
C ALA A 237 32.11 -34.10 7.59
N ALA A 238 32.83 -32.98 7.41
CA ALA A 238 34.29 -32.96 7.41
C ALA A 238 34.89 -33.26 8.79
N ARG A 239 34.28 -32.78 9.88
CA ARG A 239 34.72 -33.08 11.26
C ARG A 239 34.59 -34.55 11.62
N ARG A 240 33.53 -35.24 11.17
CA ARG A 240 33.30 -36.67 11.48
C ARG A 240 34.36 -37.60 10.86
N LYS A 241 35.04 -37.16 9.78
CA LYS A 241 36.11 -37.94 9.12
C LYS A 241 37.47 -37.83 9.84
N LEU A 242 37.68 -36.82 10.67
CA LEU A 242 38.94 -36.55 11.36
C LEU A 242 39.06 -37.25 12.72
N THR A 243 37.95 -37.69 13.33
CA THR A 243 37.92 -38.38 14.63
C THR A 243 37.98 -39.91 14.54
N LEU A 244 38.15 -40.48 13.34
CA LEU A 244 38.22 -41.93 13.08
C LEU A 244 39.61 -42.39 12.58
N GLN A 245 40.66 -41.62 12.87
CA GLN A 245 42.07 -42.03 12.73
C GLN A 245 42.73 -42.01 14.11
#